data_AF-K2EZC3-F1
#
_entry.id   AF-K2EZC3-F1
#
_cell.length_a   1.000
_cell.length_b   1.000
_cell.length_c   1.000
_cell.angle_alpha   90.00
_cell.angle_beta   90.00
_cell.angle_gamma   90.00
#
_symmetry.space_group_name_H-M   'P 1'
#
loop_
_entity.id
_entity.type
_entity.pdbx_description
1 polymer ?
#
loop_
_entity_poly.entity_id
_entity_poly.type
_entity_poly.pdbx_seq_one_letter_code
_entity_poly.pdbx_strand_id
1 'polypeptide(L)'
;MSKENPSLWEYESINIGGYYFDGEDKMFEILAKEVSNTGNTLTVKVKIKLMNLNGRLIFAEDKVITVGKNINIFTNDFIFNNYVVSRID
;
A
#
# COMPACT_ATOMS: atom_id res chain seq x y z
N MET A 1 4.59 3.51 -1.71
CA MET A 1 3.76 3.38 -2.93
C MET A 1 3.14 4.71 -3.27
N SER A 2 2.75 4.96 -4.52
CA SER A 2 2.18 6.24 -4.95
C SER A 2 1.12 6.10 -6.03
N LYS A 3 0.26 7.11 -6.17
CA LYS A 3 -0.76 7.19 -7.21
C LYS A 3 -0.88 8.63 -7.73
N GLU A 4 -0.91 8.77 -9.05
CA GLU A 4 -1.20 10.04 -9.71
C GLU A 4 -2.70 10.28 -9.78
N ASN A 5 -3.12 11.53 -9.59
CA ASN A 5 -4.50 11.96 -9.60
C ASN A 5 -5.42 11.09 -8.72
N PRO A 6 -5.11 10.96 -7.42
CA PRO A 6 -5.98 10.26 -6.48
C PRO A 6 -7.35 10.95 -6.42
N SER A 7 -8.40 10.19 -6.20
CA SER A 7 -9.68 10.80 -5.84
C SER A 7 -9.61 11.41 -4.43
N LEU A 8 -10.53 12.34 -4.13
CA LEU A 8 -10.65 12.89 -2.78
C LEU A 8 -10.96 11.79 -1.75
N TRP A 9 -11.84 10.84 -2.08
CA TRP A 9 -12.21 9.75 -1.18
C TRP A 9 -11.04 8.82 -0.88
N GLU A 10 -10.14 8.58 -1.85
CA GLU A 10 -8.94 7.75 -1.61
C GLU A 10 -8.06 8.41 -0.56
N TYR A 11 -7.79 9.71 -0.71
CA TYR A 11 -7.01 10.47 0.25
C TYR A 11 -7.63 10.49 1.66
N GLU A 12 -8.94 10.67 1.75
CA GLU A 12 -9.68 10.72 3.02
C GLU A 12 -9.79 9.35 3.70
N SER A 13 -9.94 8.27 2.93
CA SER A 13 -10.03 6.90 3.47
C SER A 13 -8.74 6.40 4.12
N ILE A 14 -7.59 6.97 3.76
CA ILE A 14 -6.28 6.55 4.25
C ILE A 14 -5.99 7.25 5.58
N ASN A 15 -6.03 6.48 6.67
CA ASN A 15 -5.72 6.95 8.02
C ASN A 15 -4.34 6.47 8.46
N ILE A 16 -3.51 7.39 8.94
CA ILE A 16 -2.20 7.06 9.54
C ILE A 16 -2.44 6.24 10.81
N GLY A 17 -1.69 5.17 10.98
CA GLY A 17 -1.89 4.18 12.05
C GLY A 17 -2.95 3.12 11.74
N GLY A 18 -3.72 3.27 10.65
CA GLY A 18 -4.62 2.24 10.17
C GLY A 18 -3.86 0.97 9.77
N TYR A 19 -4.43 -0.19 10.06
CA TYR A 19 -3.76 -1.48 9.84
C TYR A 19 -4.73 -2.59 9.46
N TYR A 20 -4.21 -3.63 8.81
CA TYR A 20 -4.93 -4.86 8.50
C TYR A 20 -4.30 -6.03 9.25
N PHE A 21 -5.17 -6.85 9.85
CA PHE A 21 -4.85 -8.03 10.63
C PHE A 21 -5.52 -9.23 9.97
N ASP A 22 -4.78 -10.32 9.77
CA ASP A 22 -5.28 -11.52 9.08
C ASP A 22 -5.94 -12.54 10.03
N GLY A 23 -6.01 -12.23 11.33
CA GLY A 23 -6.48 -13.13 12.36
C GLY A 23 -5.35 -13.63 13.28
N GLU A 24 -4.09 -13.51 12.85
CA GLU A 24 -2.92 -13.91 13.63
C GLU A 24 -1.89 -12.78 13.78
N ASP A 25 -1.61 -12.04 12.70
CA ASP A 25 -0.55 -11.04 12.63
C ASP A 25 -1.01 -9.71 12.01
N LYS A 26 -0.34 -8.62 12.41
CA LYS A 26 -0.47 -7.32 11.74
C LYS A 26 0.26 -7.39 10.41
N MET A 27 -0.51 -7.54 9.33
CA MET A 27 0.01 -7.77 7.98
C MET A 27 0.34 -6.48 7.22
N PHE A 28 -0.34 -5.38 7.55
CA PHE A 28 -0.18 -4.11 6.85
C PHE A 28 -0.46 -2.95 7.80
N GLU A 29 0.31 -1.87 7.73
CA GLU A 29 0.14 -0.67 8.54
C GLU A 29 0.51 0.59 7.77
N ILE A 30 -0.34 1.62 7.86
CA ILE A 30 -0.11 2.92 7.24
C ILE A 30 0.77 3.77 8.16
N LEU A 31 1.98 4.07 7.72
CA LEU A 31 2.95 4.85 8.49
C LEU A 31 2.89 6.34 8.18
N ALA A 32 2.64 6.70 6.93
CA ALA A 32 2.55 8.10 6.49
C ALA A 32 1.76 8.21 5.19
N LYS A 33 1.20 9.40 4.96
CA LYS A 33 0.63 9.83 3.67
C LYS A 33 1.08 11.24 3.34
N GLU A 34 1.39 11.50 2.08
CA GLU A 34 1.86 12.79 1.59
C GLU A 34 1.23 13.09 0.23
N VAL A 35 0.82 14.34 0.01
CA VAL A 35 0.31 14.80 -1.28
C VAL A 35 1.30 15.80 -1.86
N SER A 36 1.79 15.53 -3.06
CA SER A 36 2.56 16.51 -3.83
C SER A 36 1.60 17.34 -4.68
N ASN A 37 1.55 18.65 -4.40
CA ASN A 37 0.81 19.62 -5.22
C ASN A 37 1.42 19.72 -6.62
N THR A 38 2.74 19.55 -6.72
CA THR A 38 3.45 19.45 -8.00
C THR A 38 3.26 18.03 -8.53
N GLY A 39 2.28 17.84 -9.42
CA GLY A 39 1.99 16.55 -10.04
C GLY A 39 0.81 15.76 -9.45
N ASN A 40 0.03 16.37 -8.55
CA ASN A 40 -1.20 15.79 -7.97
C ASN A 40 -1.04 14.30 -7.59
N THR A 41 0.01 13.99 -6.82
CA THR A 41 0.41 12.62 -6.51
C THR A 41 0.24 12.34 -5.03
N LEU A 42 -0.44 11.26 -4.68
CA LEU A 42 -0.53 10.74 -3.31
C LEU A 42 0.50 9.64 -3.10
N THR A 43 1.41 9.87 -2.16
CA THR A 43 2.37 8.88 -1.69
C THR A 43 1.94 8.34 -0.35
N VAL A 44 1.98 7.01 -0.20
CA VAL A 44 1.64 6.31 1.04
C VAL A 44 2.84 5.43 1.42
N LYS A 45 3.32 5.61 2.65
CA LYS A 45 4.35 4.77 3.25
C LYS A 45 3.67 3.76 4.15
N VAL A 46 4.01 2.49 3.96
CA VAL A 46 3.35 1.38 4.65
C VAL A 46 4.39 0.37 5.13
N LYS A 47 4.10 -0.28 6.25
CA LYS A 47 4.81 -1.46 6.73
C LYS A 47 4.01 -2.68 6.34
N ILE A 48 4.63 -3.65 5.67
CA ILE A 48 3.96 -4.84 5.18
C ILE A 48 4.72 -6.08 5.62
N LYS A 49 4.02 -7.08 6.16
CA LYS A 49 4.58 -8.42 6.39
C LYS A 49 4.52 -9.20 5.07
N LEU A 50 5.67 -9.69 4.62
CA LEU A 50 5.84 -10.37 3.34
C LEU A 50 6.43 -11.75 3.54
N MET A 51 6.00 -12.70 2.71
CA MET A 51 6.66 -14.01 2.57
C MET A 51 7.72 -13.91 1.47
N ASN A 52 8.90 -14.47 1.70
CA ASN A 52 9.91 -14.65 0.66
C ASN A 52 9.79 -16.07 0.08
N LEU A 53 9.41 -16.17 -1.20
CA LEU A 53 9.31 -17.43 -1.91
C LEU A 53 10.16 -17.34 -3.19
N ASN A 54 11.26 -18.08 -3.23
CA ASN A 54 12.19 -18.11 -4.38
C ASN A 54 12.67 -16.70 -4.81
N GLY A 55 12.96 -15.83 -3.83
CA GLY A 55 13.41 -14.46 -4.07
C GLY A 55 12.31 -13.46 -4.43
N ARG A 56 11.04 -13.88 -4.40
CA ARG A 56 9.88 -12.99 -4.59
C ARG A 56 9.28 -12.63 -3.25
N LEU A 57 8.95 -11.36 -3.08
CA LEU A 57 8.21 -10.85 -1.92
C LEU A 57 6.71 -10.98 -2.21
N ILE A 58 6.00 -11.76 -1.40
CA ILE A 58 4.58 -12.06 -1.56
C ILE A 58 3.83 -11.51 -0.36
N PHE A 59 2.80 -10.70 -0.62
CA PHE A 59 1.85 -10.23 0.39
C PHE A 59 0.59 -11.09 0.35
N ALA A 60 0.11 -11.51 1.53
CA ALA A 60 -0.99 -12.46 1.69
C ALA A 60 -0.77 -13.70 0.80
N GLU A 61 -1.84 -14.28 0.26
CA GLU A 61 -1.75 -15.59 -0.40
C GLU A 61 -1.03 -15.56 -1.75
N ASP A 62 -1.04 -14.44 -2.52
CA ASP A 62 -0.45 -14.45 -3.89
C ASP A 62 -0.01 -13.08 -4.45
N LYS A 63 -0.04 -11.98 -3.67
CA LYS A 63 0.24 -10.64 -4.23
C LYS A 63 1.74 -10.36 -4.25
N VAL A 64 2.37 -10.60 -5.40
CA VAL A 64 3.80 -10.29 -5.60
C VAL A 64 4.04 -8.78 -5.53
N ILE A 65 4.95 -8.36 -4.65
CA ILE A 65 5.36 -6.97 -4.46
C ILE A 65 6.64 -6.72 -5.25
N THR A 66 6.53 -5.91 -6.30
CA THR A 66 7.66 -5.56 -7.17
C THR A 66 7.70 -4.06 -7.40
N VAL A 67 8.87 -3.44 -7.23
CA VAL A 67 9.07 -2.01 -7.54
C VAL A 67 8.70 -1.72 -9.00
N GLY A 68 8.00 -0.60 -9.22
CA GLY A 68 7.51 -0.18 -10.54
C GLY A 68 6.28 -0.93 -11.03
N LYS A 69 5.72 -1.87 -10.24
CA LYS A 69 4.45 -2.55 -10.58
C LYS A 69 3.29 -1.98 -9.79
N ASN A 70 2.11 -2.08 -10.40
CA ASN A 70 0.86 -1.76 -9.73
C ASN A 70 0.54 -2.79 -8.65
N ILE A 71 -0.03 -2.31 -7.55
CA ILE A 71 -0.55 -3.11 -6.46
C ILE A 71 -2.00 -2.74 -6.22
N ASN A 72 -2.79 -3.79 -6.00
CA ASN A 72 -4.19 -3.68 -5.62
C ASN A 72 -4.38 -4.40 -4.28
N ILE A 73 -4.61 -3.65 -3.20
CA ILE A 73 -4.91 -4.18 -1.88
C ILE A 73 -6.33 -3.76 -1.53
N PHE A 74 -7.19 -4.75 -1.30
CA PHE A 74 -8.56 -4.57 -0.86
C PHE A 74 -8.67 -5.29 0.47
N THR A 75 -8.93 -4.53 1.53
CA THR A 75 -9.25 -5.03 2.86
C THR A 75 -10.55 -4.39 3.30
N ASN A 76 -11.09 -4.82 4.43
CA ASN A 76 -12.29 -4.19 4.99
C ASN A 76 -12.03 -2.73 5.40
N ASP A 77 -10.78 -2.38 5.72
CA ASP A 77 -10.43 -1.09 6.34
C ASP A 77 -9.78 -0.11 5.36
N PHE A 78 -9.19 -0.60 4.26
CA PHE A 78 -8.58 0.24 3.24
C PHE A 78 -8.54 -0.42 1.86
N ILE A 79 -8.68 0.45 0.85
CA ILE A 79 -8.62 0.11 -0.56
C ILE A 79 -7.47 0.91 -1.19
N PHE A 80 -6.44 0.19 -1.61
CA PHE A 80 -5.39 0.72 -2.47
C PHE A 80 -5.59 0.13 -3.86
N ASN A 81 -6.16 0.92 -4.77
CA ASN A 81 -6.41 0.49 -6.13
C ASN A 81 -5.51 1.25 -7.10
N ASN A 82 -4.73 0.51 -7.89
CA ASN A 82 -3.81 1.01 -8.91
C ASN A 82 -2.71 1.94 -8.36
N TYR A 83 -2.16 1.59 -7.20
CA TYR A 83 -0.97 2.25 -6.66
C TYR A 83 0.28 1.62 -7.26
N VAL A 84 1.32 2.40 -7.52
CA VAL A 84 2.63 1.89 -7.95
C VAL A 84 3.53 1.69 -6.74
N VAL A 85 4.21 0.54 -6.66
CA VAL A 85 5.27 0.32 -5.66
C VAL A 85 6.48 1.17 -6.05
N SER A 86 6.64 2.32 -5.42
CA SER A 86 7.72 3.26 -5.72
C SER A 86 9.08 2.82 -5.15
N ARG A 87 9.10 2.20 -3.96
CA ARG A 87 10.32 1.77 -3.26
C ARG A 87 10.00 0.71 -2.20
N ILE A 88 11.00 -0.10 -1.85
CA ILE A 88 11.02 -1.06 -0.73
C ILE A 88 12.30 -0.79 0.04
N ASP A 89 12.19 -0.53 1.35
CA ASP A 89 13.29 -0.20 2.27
C ASP A 89 13.31 -1.18 3.45
#